data_AF-A0A9Q2YT69-F1
#
_entry.id   AF-A0A9Q2YT69-F1
#
_cell.length_a   1.000
_cell.length_b   1.000
_cell.length_c   1.000
_cell.angle_alpha   90.00
_cell.angle_beta   90.00
_cell.angle_gamma   90.00
#
_symmetry.space_group_name_H-M   'P 1'
#
loop_
_entity.id
_entity.type
_entity.pdbx_description
1 polymer ?
#
loop_
_entity_poly.entity_id
_entity_poly.type
_entity_poly.pdbx_seq_one_letter_code
_entity_poly.pdbx_strand_id
1 'polypeptide(L)' 'DQKLFFSNKEFVIKKNEKIQTEISKKFTFNTFSSLTKSAGWKVKKYWFDKNKHYSIFLLQNQ' A
#
# COMPACT_ATOMS: atom_id res chain seq x y z
N ASP A 1 -11.95 -27.75 5.58
CA ASP A 1 -11.82 -26.70 6.62
C ASP A 1 -10.54 -26.93 7.40
N GLN A 2 -9.89 -25.88 7.87
CA GLN A 2 -8.69 -25.92 8.70
C GLN A 2 -9.02 -25.38 10.10
N LYS A 3 -8.55 -26.06 11.14
CA LYS A 3 -8.73 -25.65 12.53
C LYS A 3 -7.42 -25.10 13.07
N LEU A 4 -7.48 -23.97 13.76
CA LEU A 4 -6.36 -23.31 14.42
C LEU A 4 -6.69 -23.17 15.91
N PHE A 5 -5.76 -23.54 16.78
CA PHE A 5 -5.90 -23.35 18.22
C PHE A 5 -4.90 -22.30 18.68
N PHE A 6 -5.40 -21.23 19.28
CA PHE A 6 -4.58 -20.15 19.81
C PHE A 6 -5.19 -19.59 21.09
N SER A 7 -4.40 -19.50 22.16
CA SER A 7 -4.84 -18.97 23.47
C SER A 7 -6.15 -19.61 23.98
N ASN A 8 -6.21 -20.94 23.96
CA ASN A 8 -7.41 -21.73 24.34
C ASN A 8 -8.68 -21.42 23.53
N LYS A 9 -8.54 -20.83 22.34
CA LYS A 9 -9.65 -20.60 21.40
C LYS A 9 -9.42 -21.39 20.11
N GLU A 10 -10.49 -21.98 19.61
CA GLU A 10 -10.54 -22.63 18.29
C GLU A 10 -11.03 -21.62 17.24
N PHE A 11 -10.31 -21.54 16.12
CA PHE A 11 -10.71 -20.82 14.93
C PHE A 11 -10.84 -21.81 13.78
N VAL A 12 -11.92 -21.72 13.01
CA VAL A 12 -12.16 -22.56 11.84
C VAL A 12 -12.08 -21.69 10.59
N ILE A 13 -11.14 -22.01 9.70
CA ILE A 13 -11.04 -21.43 8.36
C ILE A 13 -11.72 -22.41 7.40
N LYS A 14 -12.84 -22.00 6.80
CA LYS A 14 -13.58 -22.85 5.85
C LYS A 14 -12.74 -23.13 4.61
N LYS A 15 -13.02 -24.23 3.92
CA LYS A 15 -12.40 -24.52 2.61
C LYS A 15 -12.59 -23.31 1.69
N ASN A 16 -11.48 -22.80 1.15
CA ASN A 16 -11.39 -21.61 0.29
C ASN A 16 -11.65 -20.25 0.97
N GLU A 17 -11.88 -20.20 2.28
CA GLU A 17 -11.87 -18.96 3.03
C GLU A 17 -10.44 -18.38 3.02
N LYS A 18 -10.34 -17.07 2.83
CA LYS A 18 -9.06 -16.35 2.73
C LYS A 18 -9.00 -15.29 3.80
N ILE A 19 -7.84 -15.19 4.46
CA ILE A 19 -7.54 -14.12 5.40
C ILE A 19 -6.72 -13.07 4.65
N GLN A 20 -7.18 -11.83 4.70
CA GLN A 20 -6.43 -10.72 4.16
C GLN A 20 -5.33 -10.31 5.14
N THR A 21 -4.08 -10.43 4.72
CA THR A 21 -2.91 -10.14 5.58
C THR A 21 -2.29 -8.78 5.28
N GLU A 22 -2.41 -8.27 4.04
CA GLU A 22 -1.80 -7.02 3.61
C GLU A 22 -2.61 -6.32 2.51
N ILE A 23 -2.52 -4.99 2.45
CA ILE A 23 -2.84 -4.19 1.26
C ILE A 23 -1.63 -3.33 0.89
N SER A 24 -1.10 -3.52 -0.31
CA SER A 24 -0.08 -2.63 -0.89
C SER A 24 -0.67 -1.81 -2.02
N LYS A 25 -1.21 -0.62 -1.71
CA LYS A 25 -1.85 0.24 -2.72
C LYS A 25 -0.80 0.84 -3.66
N LYS A 26 -0.87 0.45 -4.93
CA LYS A 26 -0.03 1.02 -5.99
C LYS A 26 -0.59 2.36 -6.45
N PHE A 27 0.28 3.22 -6.95
CA PHE A 27 -0.06 4.57 -7.39
C PHE A 27 0.61 4.89 -8.72
N THR A 28 0.05 5.87 -9.41
CA THR A 28 0.70 6.52 -10.54
C THR A 28 1.26 7.86 -10.07
N PHE A 29 2.10 8.49 -10.88
CA PHE A 29 2.56 9.84 -10.63
C PHE A 29 1.39 10.81 -10.38
N ASN A 30 0.33 10.73 -11.20
CA ASN A 30 -0.80 11.64 -11.12
C ASN A 30 -1.61 11.46 -9.83
N THR A 31 -1.86 10.22 -9.42
CA THR A 31 -2.60 9.96 -8.18
C THR A 31 -1.79 10.36 -6.96
N PHE A 32 -0.47 10.12 -6.96
CA PHE A 32 0.42 10.55 -5.89
C PHE A 32 0.58 12.08 -5.82
N SER A 33 0.71 12.75 -6.96
CA SER A 33 0.79 14.21 -7.04
C SER A 33 -0.49 14.88 -6.52
N SER A 34 -1.65 14.31 -6.85
CA SER A 34 -2.94 14.79 -6.33
C SER A 34 -3.04 14.62 -4.81
N LEU A 35 -2.60 13.46 -4.29
CA LEU A 35 -2.57 13.17 -2.85
C LEU A 35 -1.62 14.13 -2.09
N THR A 36 -0.42 14.35 -2.61
CA THR A 36 0.54 15.26 -1.98
C THR A 36 0.06 16.71 -2.00
N LYS A 37 -0.58 17.14 -3.10
CA LYS A 37 -1.22 18.45 -3.21
C LYS A 37 -2.34 18.63 -2.18
N SER A 38 -3.23 17.65 -2.00
CA SER A 38 -4.28 17.73 -1.00
C SER A 38 -3.74 17.74 0.44
N ALA A 39 -2.52 17.24 0.63
CA ALA A 39 -1.80 17.29 1.91
C ALA A 39 -0.96 18.59 2.10
N GLY A 40 -1.05 19.57 1.19
CA GLY A 40 -0.31 20.84 1.30
C GLY A 40 1.13 20.80 0.79
N TRP A 41 1.53 19.72 0.12
CA TRP A 41 2.88 19.56 -0.44
C TRP A 41 2.88 19.74 -1.95
N LYS A 42 4.06 20.01 -2.51
CA LYS A 42 4.29 19.99 -3.96
C LYS A 42 5.45 19.05 -4.28
N VAL A 43 5.28 18.24 -5.33
CA VAL A 43 6.38 17.44 -5.90
C VAL A 43 7.39 18.39 -6.54
N LYS A 44 8.59 18.49 -5.96
CA LYS A 44 9.70 19.31 -6.46
C LYS A 44 10.52 18.58 -7.50
N LYS A 45 10.88 17.31 -7.20
CA LYS A 45 11.63 16.41 -8.07
C LYS A 45 11.12 15.00 -7.90
N TYR A 46 11.31 14.18 -8.93
CA TYR A 46 10.99 12.77 -8.89
C TYR A 46 12.02 11.98 -9.69
N TRP A 47 12.21 10.73 -9.31
CA TRP A 47 13.06 9.77 -10.00
C TRP A 47 12.32 8.47 -10.15
N PHE A 48 12.37 7.90 -11.35
CA PHE A 48 11.87 6.57 -11.64
C PHE A 48 13.04 5.63 -11.88
N ASP A 49 12.88 4.36 -11.52
CA ASP A 49 13.74 3.34 -12.10
C ASP A 49 13.50 3.21 -13.61
N LYS A 50 14.38 2.49 -14.31
CA LYS A 50 14.31 2.30 -15.77
C LYS A 50 12.95 1.76 -16.24
N ASN A 51 12.35 0.87 -15.45
CA ASN A 51 11.09 0.21 -15.79
C ASN A 51 9.87 0.90 -15.16
N LYS A 52 10.07 1.98 -14.39
CA LYS A 52 9.02 2.76 -13.71
C LYS A 52 8.16 1.95 -12.73
N HIS A 53 8.75 0.91 -12.13
CA HIS A 53 8.13 0.14 -11.05
C HIS A 53 8.29 0.79 -9.68
N TYR A 54 9.30 1.65 -9.52
CA TYR A 54 9.60 2.34 -8.28
C TYR A 54 9.87 3.81 -8.53
N SER A 55 9.53 4.64 -7.54
CA SER A 55 9.76 6.08 -7.62
C SER A 55 10.15 6.68 -6.27
N ILE A 56 11.00 7.69 -6.32
CA ILE A 56 11.37 8.53 -5.19
C ILE A 56 10.90 9.95 -5.50
N PHE A 57 10.29 10.62 -4.52
CA PHE A 57 9.78 11.98 -4.65
C PHE A 57 10.44 12.89 -3.62
N LEU A 58 10.93 14.03 -4.08
CA LEU A 58 11.28 15.15 -3.20
C LEU A 58 10.07 16.07 -3.13
N LEU A 59 9.54 16.26 -1.92
CA LEU A 59 8.45 17.18 -1.65
C LEU A 59 9.00 18.47 -1.04
N GLN A 60 8.33 19.58 -1.31
CA GLN A 60 8.54 20.84 -0.61
C GLN A 60 7.19 21.43 -0.22
N ASN A 61 7.17 22.20 0.87
CA ASN A 61 6.00 23.01 1.20
C ASN A 61 5.66 23.93 0.02
N GLN A 62 4.37 24.19 -0.15
CA GLN A 62 3.87 25.12 -1.15
C GLN A 62 4.38 26.54 -0.92
#